data_AF-A0A257NHG3-F1
#
_entry.id   AF-A0A257NHG3-F1
#
_cell.length_a   1.000
_cell.length_b   1.000
_cell.length_c   1.000
_cell.angle_alpha   90.00
_cell.angle_beta   90.00
_cell.angle_gamma   90.00
#
_symmetry.space_group_name_H-M   'P 1'
#
loop_
_entity.id
_entity.type
_entity.pdbx_description
1 polymer ?
#
loop_
_entity_poly.entity_id
_entity_poly.type
_entity_poly.pdbx_seq_one_letter_code
_entity_poly.pdbx_strand_id
1 'polypeptide(L)'
;MIDYDLEWLEQQNNGVLTFNDTNYPLQLKEIADPPPILFVRGNPDLLSLPQIAIVGSRNPSALGKETAFSFARTLSLYGFVITSGLALGIDGASHRGALYAKGYTVAVAGTGCCSRNRTGSRLSSPA
;
A
#
# COMPACT_ATOMS: atom_id res chain seq x y z
N MET A 1 -20.82 -5.08 10.85
CA MET A 1 -19.40 -4.63 10.86
C MET A 1 -18.53 -5.75 10.30
N ILE A 2 -18.63 -6.96 10.86
CA ILE A 2 -18.04 -8.18 10.30
C ILE A 2 -18.57 -8.49 8.89
N ASP A 3 -19.86 -8.29 8.64
CA ASP A 3 -20.46 -8.61 7.33
C ASP A 3 -19.80 -7.83 6.18
N TYR A 4 -19.41 -6.59 6.43
CA TYR A 4 -18.73 -5.76 5.44
C TYR A 4 -17.33 -6.29 5.15
N ASP A 5 -16.60 -6.74 6.18
CA ASP A 5 -15.27 -7.30 6.01
C ASP A 5 -15.33 -8.62 5.25
N LEU A 6 -16.38 -9.44 5.48
CA LEU A 6 -16.64 -10.66 4.72
C LEU A 6 -16.94 -10.36 3.25
N GLU A 7 -17.85 -9.41 2.97
CA GLU A 7 -18.15 -8.96 1.60
C GLU A 7 -16.90 -8.40 0.88
N TRP A 8 -16.01 -7.72 1.62
CA TRP A 8 -14.75 -7.25 1.06
C TRP A 8 -13.82 -8.41 0.72
N LEU A 9 -13.76 -9.45 1.55
CA LEU A 9 -12.93 -10.64 1.29
C LEU A 9 -13.44 -11.50 0.14
N GLU A 10 -14.71 -11.44 -0.21
CA GLU A 10 -15.26 -12.12 -1.39
C GLU A 10 -14.76 -11.50 -2.71
N GLN A 11 -14.21 -10.28 -2.69
CA GLN A 11 -13.69 -9.63 -3.89
C GLN A 11 -12.36 -10.26 -4.34
N GLN A 12 -12.16 -10.31 -5.66
CA GLN A 12 -10.93 -10.84 -6.24
C GLN A 12 -9.69 -10.05 -5.79
N ASN A 13 -8.62 -10.79 -5.47
CA ASN A 13 -7.34 -10.29 -4.96
C ASN A 13 -7.37 -9.66 -3.56
N ASN A 14 -8.48 -9.78 -2.82
CA ASN A 14 -8.51 -9.44 -1.41
C ASN A 14 -8.19 -10.68 -0.56
N GLY A 15 -7.58 -10.47 0.59
CA GLY A 15 -7.20 -11.55 1.48
C GLY A 15 -6.91 -11.07 2.89
N VAL A 16 -6.75 -12.06 3.77
CA VAL A 16 -6.32 -11.87 5.15
C VAL A 16 -5.04 -12.66 5.36
N LEU A 17 -4.05 -12.03 5.98
CA LEU A 17 -2.88 -12.71 6.52
C LEU A 17 -2.94 -12.63 8.04
N THR A 18 -2.80 -13.77 8.68
CA THR A 18 -2.66 -13.95 10.12
C THR A 18 -1.18 -14.02 10.49
N PHE A 19 -0.88 -13.80 11.77
CA PHE A 19 0.49 -13.90 12.29
C PHE A 19 1.20 -15.22 11.95
N ASN A 20 0.47 -16.31 11.76
CA ASN A 20 1.02 -17.63 11.46
C ASN A 20 1.17 -17.91 9.96
N ASP A 21 0.69 -17.04 9.08
CA ASP A 21 0.80 -17.25 7.65
C ASP A 21 2.25 -17.10 7.16
N THR A 22 2.60 -17.92 6.18
CA THR A 22 3.92 -17.90 5.52
C THR A 22 4.21 -16.56 4.85
N ASN A 23 3.16 -15.91 4.33
CA ASN A 23 3.27 -14.62 3.64
C ASN A 23 3.27 -13.43 4.60
N TYR A 24 3.11 -13.65 5.91
CA TYR A 24 3.20 -12.57 6.88
C TYR A 24 4.67 -12.11 7.00
N PRO A 25 4.98 -10.81 6.79
CA PRO A 25 6.35 -10.33 6.75
C PRO A 25 7.10 -10.56 8.06
N LEU A 26 8.24 -11.27 8.00
CA LEU A 26 9.02 -11.66 9.17
C LEU A 26 9.50 -10.45 9.99
N GLN A 27 10.01 -9.41 9.32
CA GLN A 27 10.44 -8.16 9.99
C GLN A 27 9.30 -7.48 10.76
N LEU A 28 8.05 -7.65 10.31
CA LEU A 28 6.90 -7.10 11.01
C LEU A 28 6.55 -7.93 12.26
N LYS A 29 6.88 -9.23 12.31
CA LYS A 29 6.70 -10.07 13.51
C LYS A 29 7.65 -9.67 14.65
N GLU A 30 8.76 -9.02 14.33
CA GLU A 30 9.82 -8.66 15.28
C GLU A 30 9.57 -7.33 16.02
N ILE A 31 8.56 -6.56 15.62
CA ILE A 31 8.22 -5.31 16.31
C ILE A 31 7.58 -5.60 17.67
N ALA A 32 7.57 -4.61 18.57
CA ALA A 32 7.09 -4.79 19.94
C ALA A 32 5.60 -5.22 20.06
N ASP A 33 4.77 -4.77 19.12
CA ASP A 33 3.33 -5.07 19.06
C ASP A 33 2.93 -5.39 17.61
N PRO A 34 3.21 -6.62 17.12
CA PRO A 34 2.96 -6.98 15.73
C PRO A 34 1.45 -7.12 15.50
N PRO A 35 0.90 -6.54 14.40
CA PRO A 35 -0.53 -6.64 14.13
C PRO A 35 -0.93 -8.11 13.90
N PRO A 36 -1.91 -8.66 14.62
CA PRO A 36 -2.23 -10.08 14.55
C PRO A 36 -2.84 -10.48 13.19
N ILE A 37 -3.45 -9.52 12.50
CA ILE A 37 -4.16 -9.70 11.24
C ILE A 37 -3.83 -8.53 10.30
N LEU A 38 -3.53 -8.84 9.04
CA LEU A 38 -3.36 -7.88 7.96
C LEU A 38 -4.42 -8.13 6.88
N PHE A 39 -5.16 -7.09 6.51
CA PHE A 39 -5.98 -7.10 5.31
C PHE A 39 -5.11 -6.71 4.13
N VAL A 40 -5.07 -7.56 3.11
CA VAL A 40 -4.20 -7.37 1.94
C VAL A 40 -5.02 -7.35 0.68
N ARG A 41 -4.64 -6.48 -0.26
CA ARG A 41 -5.22 -6.43 -1.60
C ARG A 41 -4.10 -6.42 -2.64
N GLY A 42 -4.16 -7.36 -3.57
CA GLY A 42 -3.14 -7.56 -4.60
C GLY A 42 -2.29 -8.79 -4.33
N ASN A 43 -1.00 -8.72 -4.65
CA ASN A 43 -0.08 -9.85 -4.50
C ASN A 43 0.60 -9.83 -3.11
N PRO A 44 0.26 -10.75 -2.19
CA PRO A 44 0.89 -10.82 -0.86
C PRO A 44 2.35 -11.27 -0.90
N ASP A 45 2.80 -11.94 -1.97
CA ASP A 45 4.18 -12.45 -2.07
C ASP A 45 5.21 -11.32 -2.04
N LEU A 46 4.81 -10.10 -2.46
CA LEU A 46 5.64 -8.90 -2.43
C LEU A 46 6.07 -8.51 -1.01
N LEU A 47 5.32 -8.91 0.03
CA LEU A 47 5.63 -8.61 1.42
C LEU A 47 6.87 -9.35 1.92
N SER A 48 7.27 -10.43 1.24
CA SER A 48 8.47 -11.21 1.56
C SER A 48 9.74 -10.69 0.87
N LEU A 49 9.58 -9.81 -0.13
CA LEU A 49 10.70 -9.29 -0.91
C LEU A 49 11.45 -8.18 -0.16
N PRO A 50 12.73 -7.92 -0.52
CA PRO A 50 13.47 -6.79 0.01
C PRO A 50 12.75 -5.46 -0.26
N GLN A 51 12.45 -4.73 0.81
CA GLN A 51 11.64 -3.52 0.77
C GLN A 51 12.41 -2.30 1.28
N ILE A 52 12.16 -1.13 0.67
CA ILE A 52 12.64 0.16 1.16
C ILE A 52 11.45 1.08 1.37
N ALA A 53 11.31 1.58 2.59
CA ALA A 53 10.30 2.58 2.92
C ALA A 53 10.75 3.97 2.47
N ILE A 54 9.91 4.67 1.70
CA ILE A 54 10.12 6.09 1.36
C ILE A 54 8.91 6.87 1.84
N VAL A 55 9.11 7.69 2.86
CA VAL A 55 8.08 8.50 3.52
C VAL A 55 8.49 9.97 3.54
N GLY A 56 7.51 10.87 3.61
CA GLY A 56 7.83 12.29 3.79
C GLY A 56 6.62 13.21 3.79
N SER A 57 6.87 14.50 3.53
CA SER A 57 5.85 15.54 3.60
C SER A 57 4.68 15.31 2.64
N ARG A 58 3.48 15.67 3.10
CA ARG A 58 2.27 15.73 2.26
C ARG A 58 2.25 16.92 1.30
N ASN A 59 3.03 17.96 1.60
CA ASN A 59 3.22 19.14 0.77
C ASN A 59 4.72 19.39 0.52
N PRO A 60 5.38 18.55 -0.30
CA PRO A 60 6.79 18.70 -0.59
C PRO A 60 7.04 19.82 -1.61
N SER A 61 8.28 20.32 -1.63
CA SER A 61 8.75 21.15 -2.74
C SER A 61 8.79 20.34 -4.06
N ALA A 62 8.85 21.03 -5.20
CA ALA A 62 9.01 20.39 -6.50
C ALA A 62 10.25 19.47 -6.52
N LEU A 63 11.38 19.98 -6.01
CA LEU A 63 12.62 19.21 -5.90
C LEU A 63 12.48 17.98 -5.00
N GLY A 64 11.79 18.11 -3.84
CA GLY A 64 11.57 16.98 -2.95
C GLY A 64 10.73 15.88 -3.62
N LYS A 65 9.71 16.27 -4.39
CA LYS A 65 8.87 15.34 -5.16
C LYS A 65 9.66 14.62 -6.26
N GLU A 66 10.49 15.35 -7.00
CA GLU A 66 11.36 14.79 -8.04
C GLU A 66 12.43 13.85 -7.46
N THR A 67 12.99 14.22 -6.32
CA THR A 67 13.96 13.40 -5.58
C THR A 67 13.31 12.07 -5.17
N ALA A 68 12.17 12.11 -4.48
CA ALA A 68 11.46 10.89 -4.07
C ALA A 68 11.12 9.98 -5.25
N PHE A 69 10.65 10.55 -6.36
CA PHE A 69 10.40 9.81 -7.59
C PHE A 69 11.67 9.14 -8.13
N SER A 70 12.77 9.88 -8.23
CA SER A 70 14.04 9.40 -8.81
C SER A 70 14.69 8.33 -7.95
N PHE A 71 14.65 8.49 -6.63
CA PHE A 71 15.12 7.48 -5.67
C PHE A 71 14.31 6.19 -5.79
N ALA A 72 12.98 6.29 -5.74
CA ALA A 72 12.10 5.13 -5.84
C ALA A 72 12.29 4.38 -7.17
N ARG A 73 12.38 5.11 -8.28
CA ARG A 73 12.66 4.55 -9.61
C ARG A 73 13.98 3.79 -9.61
N THR A 74 15.05 4.41 -9.10
CA THR A 74 16.39 3.82 -9.11
C THR A 74 16.43 2.55 -8.27
N LEU A 75 15.94 2.60 -7.03
CA LEU A 75 15.88 1.43 -6.15
C LEU A 75 15.04 0.30 -6.74
N SER A 76 13.93 0.62 -7.40
CA SER A 76 13.09 -0.38 -8.05
C SER A 76 13.79 -1.08 -9.22
N LEU A 77 14.63 -0.36 -9.98
CA LEU A 77 15.47 -0.97 -11.02
C LEU A 77 16.49 -1.96 -10.46
N TYR A 78 16.89 -1.81 -9.20
CA TYR A 78 17.74 -2.77 -8.49
C TYR A 78 16.95 -3.88 -7.78
N GLY A 79 15.64 -3.99 -8.04
CA GLY A 79 14.81 -5.07 -7.52
C GLY A 79 14.21 -4.84 -6.13
N PHE A 80 14.36 -3.65 -5.55
CA PHE A 80 13.71 -3.32 -4.28
C PHE A 80 12.23 -3.00 -4.50
N VAL A 81 11.39 -3.49 -3.59
CA VAL A 81 9.99 -3.09 -3.51
C VAL A 81 9.90 -1.79 -2.72
N ILE A 82 9.19 -0.79 -3.26
CA ILE A 82 9.02 0.49 -2.57
C ILE A 82 7.79 0.46 -1.68
N THR A 83 7.95 0.72 -0.39
CA THR A 83 6.86 0.71 0.60
C THR A 83 6.55 2.14 1.06
N SER A 84 5.26 2.53 1.07
CA SER A 84 4.85 3.88 1.51
C SER A 84 3.37 3.95 1.93
N GLY A 85 2.93 5.09 2.46
CA GLY A 85 1.64 5.24 3.17
C GLY A 85 0.43 5.70 2.33
N LEU A 86 0.53 5.68 0.99
CA LEU A 86 -0.49 6.22 0.06
C LEU A 86 -0.88 7.70 0.26
N ALA A 87 -0.13 8.47 1.06
CA ALA A 87 -0.44 9.88 1.22
C ALA A 87 -0.15 10.68 -0.06
N LEU A 88 -0.78 11.86 -0.17
CA LEU A 88 -0.35 12.86 -1.14
C LEU A 88 1.10 13.30 -0.83
N GLY A 89 1.79 13.85 -1.82
CA GLY A 89 3.16 14.34 -1.65
C GLY A 89 4.21 13.28 -1.95
N ILE A 90 5.12 13.06 -0.99
CA ILE A 90 6.28 12.17 -1.13
C ILE A 90 5.86 10.73 -1.40
N ASP A 91 4.95 10.17 -0.59
CA ASP A 91 4.48 8.79 -0.74
C ASP A 91 3.97 8.49 -2.15
N GLY A 92 3.07 9.35 -2.65
CA GLY A 92 2.58 9.24 -4.02
C GLY A 92 3.68 9.39 -5.08
N ALA A 93 4.73 10.19 -4.84
CA ALA A 93 5.86 10.28 -5.76
C ALA A 93 6.71 9.01 -5.76
N SER A 94 6.92 8.41 -4.60
CA SER A 94 7.64 7.15 -4.44
C SER A 94 6.94 6.01 -5.19
N HIS A 95 5.62 5.84 -4.99
CA HIS A 95 4.85 4.84 -5.71
C HIS A 95 4.93 5.02 -7.24
N ARG A 96 4.81 6.28 -7.72
CA ARG A 96 4.95 6.57 -9.16
C ARG A 96 6.34 6.24 -9.69
N GLY A 97 7.40 6.53 -8.92
CA GLY A 97 8.77 6.21 -9.30
C GLY A 97 8.98 4.71 -9.48
N ALA A 98 8.47 3.91 -8.54
CA ALA A 98 8.54 2.45 -8.61
C ALA A 98 7.81 1.88 -9.84
N LEU A 99 6.57 2.32 -10.06
CA LEU A 99 5.76 1.89 -11.20
C LEU A 99 6.38 2.33 -12.53
N TYR A 100 7.01 3.51 -12.59
CA TYR A 100 7.70 3.98 -13.78
C TYR A 100 8.87 3.06 -14.17
N ALA A 101 9.58 2.51 -13.19
CA ALA A 101 10.61 1.49 -13.41
C ALA A 101 10.04 0.10 -13.76
N LYS A 102 8.70 -0.06 -13.82
CA LYS A 102 8.00 -1.34 -13.89
C LYS A 102 8.34 -2.27 -12.72
N GLY A 103 8.74 -1.70 -11.59
CA GLY A 103 8.97 -2.42 -10.34
C GLY A 103 7.69 -2.58 -9.53
N TYR A 104 7.84 -3.13 -8.33
CA TYR A 104 6.73 -3.34 -7.40
C TYR A 104 6.69 -2.29 -6.30
N THR A 105 5.50 -2.05 -5.78
CA THR A 105 5.30 -1.14 -4.66
C THR A 105 4.21 -1.64 -3.73
N VAL A 106 4.41 -1.44 -2.42
CA VAL A 106 3.47 -1.82 -1.36
C VAL A 106 2.97 -0.56 -0.67
N ALA A 107 1.67 -0.52 -0.46
CA ALA A 107 0.96 0.59 0.15
C ALA A 107 0.43 0.19 1.53
N VAL A 108 0.80 0.92 2.58
CA VAL A 108 0.27 0.74 3.94
C VAL A 108 -0.78 1.81 4.19
N ALA A 109 -2.06 1.43 4.19
CA ALA A 109 -3.15 2.36 4.42
C ALA A 109 -3.46 2.50 5.91
N GLY A 110 -3.52 3.75 6.41
CA GLY A 110 -3.94 4.05 7.78
C GLY A 110 -5.47 4.00 8.00
N THR A 111 -6.24 3.75 6.94
CA THR A 111 -7.69 3.55 6.96
C THR A 111 -8.00 2.14 6.53
N GLY A 112 -9.01 1.50 7.13
CA GLY A 112 -9.43 0.16 6.73
C GLY A 112 -9.70 0.08 5.23
N CYS A 113 -9.25 -0.99 4.57
CA CYS A 113 -9.50 -1.24 3.14
C CYS A 113 -11.00 -1.29 2.81
N CYS A 114 -11.82 -1.44 3.85
CA CYS A 114 -13.27 -1.43 3.84
C CYS A 114 -13.93 -0.04 3.85
N SER A 115 -13.19 1.05 3.95
CA SER A 115 -13.77 2.40 3.91
C SER A 115 -14.15 2.79 2.48
N ARG A 116 -15.43 2.68 2.10
CA ARG A 116 -15.97 3.43 0.95
C ARG A 116 -15.70 4.92 1.18
N ASN A 117 -14.89 5.54 0.31
CA ASN A 117 -14.81 7.00 0.20
C ASN A 117 -16.24 7.54 0.01
N ARG A 118 -16.79 8.23 1.03
CA ARG A 118 -18.02 9.01 0.90
C ARG A 118 -17.72 10.31 0.15
N THR A 119 -17.36 10.23 -1.13
CA THR A 119 -17.32 11.40 -2.02
C THR A 119 -17.63 10.93 -3.44
N GLY A 120 -18.89 11.10 -3.85
CA GLY A 120 -19.37 10.75 -5.18
C GLY A 120 -20.89 10.64 -5.25
N SER A 121 -21.54 11.80 -5.14
CA SER A 121 -22.94 12.13 -5.40
C SER A 121 -23.84 11.11 -6.13
N ARG A 122 -25.05 10.98 -5.58
CA ARG A 122 -26.30 10.58 -6.26
C ARG A 122 -26.31 11.05 -7.72
N LEU A 123 -26.42 10.11 -8.65
CA LEU A 123 -27.12 10.34 -9.91
C LEU A 123 -28.23 9.30 -10.01
N SER A 124 -29.43 9.87 -9.96
CA SER A 124 -30.74 9.31 -10.20
C SER A 124 -30.84 8.46 -11.48
N SER A 125 -31.35 7.23 -11.35
CA SER A 125 -32.42 6.77 -12.24
C SER A 125 -33.71 7.49 -11.80
N PRO A 126 -34.62 7.92 -12.71
CA PRO A 126 -35.36 6.97 -13.55
C PRO A 126 -35.75 7.44 -14.97
N ALA A 127 -35.87 6.48 -15.88
CA ALA A 127 -37.04 6.20 -16.74
C ALA A 127 -36.68 5.04 -17.67
#